data_AF-A0A496ZRQ8-F1
#
_entry.id   AF-A0A496ZRQ8-F1
#
_cell.length_a   1.000
_cell.length_b   1.000
_cell.length_c   1.000
_cell.angle_alpha   90.00
_cell.angle_beta   90.00
_cell.angle_gamma   90.00
#
_symmetry.space_group_name_H-M   'P 1'
#
loop_
_entity.id
_entity.type
_entity.pdbx_description
1 polymer ?
#
loop_
_entity_poly.entity_id
_entity_poly.type
_entity_poly.pdbx_seq_one_letter_code
_entity_poly.pdbx_strand_id
1 'polypeptide(L)' 'MDKKSYELFLKITRIGNRAVKKAQEENRRKGLPNVYSRNGKIIFELPDGTITEHYDFKKRH' A
#
# COMPACT_ATOMS: atom_id res chain seq x y z
N MET A 1 -8.60 24.91 -4.27
CA MET A 1 -8.02 24.02 -5.30
C MET A 1 -8.73 24.32 -6.60
N ASP A 2 -8.01 24.65 -7.66
CA ASP A 2 -8.60 24.89 -8.97
C ASP A 2 -8.96 23.57 -9.68
N LYS A 3 -9.82 23.67 -10.70
CA LYS A 3 -10.33 22.50 -11.44
C LYS A 3 -9.21 21.69 -12.11
N LYS A 4 -8.18 22.36 -12.66
CA LYS A 4 -7.08 21.68 -13.36
C LYS A 4 -6.24 20.88 -12.39
N SER A 5 -5.92 21.45 -11.22
CA SER A 5 -5.21 20.73 -10.16
C SER A 5 -6.01 19.53 -9.64
N TYR A 6 -7.34 19.64 -9.54
CA TYR A 6 -8.17 18.49 -9.15
C TYR A 6 -8.17 17.37 -10.19
N GLU A 7 -8.34 17.70 -11.47
CA GLU A 7 -8.31 16.71 -12.56
C GLU A 7 -6.94 16.02 -12.66
N LEU A 8 -5.85 16.78 -12.48
CA LEU A 8 -4.49 16.23 -12.45
C LEU A 8 -4.31 15.27 -11.27
N PHE A 9 -4.77 15.66 -10.08
CA PHE A 9 -4.73 14.79 -8.89
C PHE A 9 -5.45 13.46 -9.14
N LEU A 10 -6.68 13.50 -9.66
CA LEU A 10 -7.44 12.29 -9.98
C LEU A 10 -6.71 11.39 -10.99
N LYS A 11 -6.09 11.98 -12.01
CA LYS A 11 -5.33 11.25 -13.02
C LYS A 11 -4.13 10.53 -12.40
N ILE A 12 -3.35 11.23 -11.57
CA ILE A 12 -2.19 10.66 -10.88
C ILE A 12 -2.63 9.54 -9.93
N THR A 13 -3.66 9.77 -9.13
CA THR A 13 -4.21 8.76 -8.21
C THR A 13 -4.67 7.51 -8.97
N ARG A 14 -5.33 7.66 -10.12
CA ARG A 14 -5.77 6.52 -10.95
C ARG A 14 -4.60 5.68 -11.45
N ILE A 15 -3.51 6.32 -11.89
CA ILE A 15 -2.29 5.64 -12.36
C ILE A 15 -1.62 4.91 -11.19
N GLY A 16 -1.45 5.59 -10.05
CA GLY A 16 -0.87 5.00 -8.84
C GLY A 16 -1.65 3.78 -8.36
N ASN A 17 -2.98 3.89 -8.26
CA ASN A 17 -3.85 2.79 -7.84
C ASN A 17 -3.72 1.58 -8.77
N ARG A 18 -3.58 1.79 -10.09
CA ARG A 18 -3.39 0.69 -11.04
C ARG A 18 -2.04 0.00 -10.85
N ALA A 19 -0.98 0.78 -10.64
CA ALA A 19 0.36 0.22 -10.40
C ALA A 19 0.42 -0.59 -9.09
N VAL A 20 -0.16 -0.05 -8.00
CA VAL A 20 -0.23 -0.74 -6.71
C VAL A 20 -0.99 -2.06 -6.83
N LYS A 21 -2.17 -2.07 -7.47
CA LYS A 21 -2.95 -3.30 -7.68
C LYS A 21 -2.16 -4.38 -8.44
N LYS A 22 -1.46 -3.98 -9.50
CA LYS A 22 -0.63 -4.91 -10.27
C LYS A 22 0.49 -5.52 -9.42
N ALA A 23 1.18 -4.70 -8.63
CA ALA A 23 2.23 -5.18 -7.72
C ALA A 23 1.68 -6.14 -6.66
N GLN A 24 0.51 -5.82 -6.08
CA GLN A 24 -0.15 -6.68 -5.11
C GLN A 24 -0.54 -8.05 -5.68
N GLU A 25 -1.08 -8.07 -6.91
CA GLU A 25 -1.41 -9.31 -7.61
C GLU A 25 -0.17 -10.14 -7.93
N GLU A 26 0.92 -9.49 -8.35
CA GLU A 26 2.17 -10.17 -8.64
C GLU A 26 2.79 -10.79 -7.38
N ASN A 27 2.79 -10.07 -6.27
CA ASN A 27 3.23 -10.60 -4.97
C ASN A 27 2.42 -11.82 -4.56
N ARG A 28 1.08 -11.74 -4.63
CA ARG A 28 0.19 -12.89 -4.34
C ARG A 28 0.52 -14.10 -5.23
N ARG A 29 0.69 -13.89 -6.54
CA ARG A 29 1.07 -14.97 -7.48
C ARG A 29 2.42 -15.60 -7.16
N LYS A 30 3.36 -14.82 -6.60
CA LYS A 30 4.70 -15.29 -6.20
C LYS A 30 4.75 -15.85 -4.78
N GLY A 31 3.63 -15.87 -4.04
CA GLY A 31 3.62 -16.26 -2.63
C GLY A 31 4.35 -15.27 -1.72
N LEU A 32 4.49 -14.01 -2.14
CA LEU A 32 5.13 -12.95 -1.37
C LEU A 32 4.08 -12.10 -0.63
N PRO A 33 4.33 -11.67 0.61
CA PRO A 33 3.47 -10.72 1.30
C PRO A 33 3.46 -9.34 0.63
N ASN A 34 2.32 -8.65 0.70
CA ASN A 34 2.32 -7.20 0.51
C ASN A 34 2.66 -6.50 1.82
N VAL A 35 3.57 -5.52 1.76
CA VAL A 35 4.04 -4.79 2.94
C VAL A 35 3.62 -3.33 2.83
N TYR A 36 3.02 -2.83 3.91
CA TYR A 36 2.54 -1.46 4.02
C TYR A 36 3.10 -0.80 5.26
N SER A 37 3.34 0.51 5.19
CA SER A 37 3.52 1.35 6.37
C SER A 37 2.27 2.20 6.55
N ARG A 38 1.56 2.02 7.66
CA ARG A 38 0.35 2.77 7.98
C ARG A 38 0.37 3.17 9.44
N ASN A 39 0.19 4.46 9.71
CA ASN A 39 0.16 5.01 11.07
C ASN A 39 1.39 4.65 11.93
N GLY A 40 2.58 4.53 11.32
CA GLY A 40 3.81 4.16 12.00
C GLY A 40 3.96 2.67 12.31
N LYS A 41 3.05 1.83 11.82
CA LYS A 41 3.11 0.37 11.91
C LYS A 41 3.41 -0.25 10.56
N ILE A 42 4.13 -1.37 10.56
CA ILE A 42 4.31 -2.19 9.37
C ILE A 42 3.25 -3.28 9.35
N ILE A 43 2.47 -3.31 8.28
CA ILE A 43 1.39 -4.26 8.03
C ILE A 43 1.84 -5.19 6.91
N PHE A 44 1.67 -6.49 7.11
CA PHE A 44 1.91 -7.54 6.13
C PHE A 44 0.57 -8.19 5.78
N GLU A 45 0.18 -8.14 4.50
CA GLU A 45 -0.89 -8.98 3.94
C GLU A 45 -0.21 -10.19 3.31
N LEU A 46 -0.37 -11.37 3.92
CA LEU A 46 0.14 -12.63 3.42
C LEU A 46 -0.62 -13.06 2.15
N PRO A 47 -0.05 -13.98 1.33
CA PRO A 47 -0.68 -14.41 0.08
C PRO A 47 -2.06 -15.06 0.24
N ASP A 48 -2.33 -15.66 1.41
CA ASP A 48 -3.62 -16.25 1.80
C ASP A 48 -4.66 -15.20 2.23
N GLY A 49 -4.28 -13.92 2.29
CA GLY A 49 -5.12 -12.81 2.75
C GLY A 49 -5.01 -12.55 4.25
N THR A 50 -4.25 -13.33 5.01
CA THR A 50 -4.01 -13.09 6.43
C THR A 50 -3.27 -11.77 6.61
N ILE A 51 -3.78 -10.89 7.48
CA ILE A 51 -3.14 -9.61 7.80
C ILE A 51 -2.47 -9.73 9.17
N THR A 52 -1.18 -9.39 9.23
CA THR A 52 -0.41 -9.32 10.47
C THR A 52 0.32 -7.98 10.59
N GLU A 53 0.51 -7.50 11.81
CA GLU A 53 1.24 -6.27 12.11
C GLU A 53 2.50 -6.65 12.89
N HIS A 54 3.66 -6.16 12.45
CA HIS A 54 4.90 -6.33 13.19
C HIS A 54 5.58 -4.97 13.36
N TYR A 55 6.01 -4.70 14.59
CA TYR A 55 6.73 -3.50 15.05
C TYR A 55 5.93 -2.18 15.11
N ASP A 56 5.88 -1.63 16.33
CA ASP A 56 5.55 -0.23 16.61
C ASP A 56 6.88 0.55 16.67
N PHE A 57 7.15 1.37 15.64
CA PHE A 57 8.39 2.15 15.55
C PHE A 57 8.52 3.18 16.69
N LYS A 58 7.46 3.44 17.48
CA LYS A 58 7.44 4.41 18.57
C LYS A 58 8.09 3.95 19.88
N LYS A 59 8.51 2.68 20.00
CA LYS A 59 9.28 2.21 21.19
C LYS A 59 10.79 2.26 20.92
N ARG A 60 11.36 3.47 20.87
CA ARG A 60 12.77 3.69 21.20
C ARG A 60 12.78 4.65 22.40
N HIS A 61 13.16 4.10 23.55
CA HIS A 61 13.46 4.85 24.78
C HIS A 61 14.64 5.80 24.55
#